data_AF-M0C8Y3-F1
#
_entry.id   AF-M0C8Y3-F1
#
_cell.length_a   1.000
_cell.length_b   1.000
_cell.length_c   1.000
_cell.angle_alpha   90.00
_cell.angle_beta   90.00
_cell.angle_gamma   90.00
#
_symmetry.space_group_name_H-M   'P 1'
#
loop_
_entity.id
_entity.type
_entity.pdbx_description
1 polymer ?
#
loop_
_entity_poly.entity_id
_entity_poly.type
_entity_poly.pdbx_seq_one_letter_code
_entity_poly.pdbx_strand_id
1 'polypeptide(L)'
;MSKTTNISVAQRAENISGEFGEMGVAVPSSSIEEKMEALMEFKVPEGDAQATVVRQIIDEHDLDNSELPEAVNDLVGFSGSGGSQGFDRTLLGDIEDVGDEAWVDVRAQVVDLWEVKHDSMAQVGLIADESAQMKFVKWAKNTESLPVLEEGVTYDFASVITNEYEGKYSISLNKASEVSEADSPVEPADGTVQASGAVVALEDGSGLIKRCPHEDCTRVVKNGRCSEHGEVDGEFDLRLKAVLDDGQSSIRALFNAEMTERVTGTSLEDATQMASEALDASVVLTAFREQLVGRTFEVRGPVVGDYFLVDTVVSTTYSEDNPGLEASALDAARTQRQPAKRVFAQELNGATHSFTREEDADDERAPNFHLLPSGEAANRVLVVGALYETANVGDDSEYWRGRVMAASEAINVYAGEYQSDAMNVLRSAETPCYVAVVGKIHSYETDYGVNVSVQPEHISVVDGEVRNSWVAETITHSQDRLGALEAGEADGGEAAASLYGGDISAIEKALDEAAIDLVPEDHVPAEGPEVAAQ
;
A
#
# COMPACT_ATOMS: atom_id res chain seq x y z
N MET A 1 30.53 27.79 8.88
CA MET A 1 31.68 26.86 8.82
C MET A 1 32.21 26.65 10.23
N SER A 2 31.60 25.74 10.98
CA SER A 2 32.18 25.25 12.25
C SER A 2 33.01 24.01 11.91
N LYS A 3 34.26 23.96 12.36
CA LYS A 3 35.17 22.85 12.11
C LYS A 3 34.80 21.70 13.04
N THR A 4 34.08 20.70 12.54
CA THR A 4 34.02 19.39 13.20
C THR A 4 35.41 18.78 13.09
N THR A 5 36.15 18.81 14.19
CA THR A 5 37.46 18.15 14.25
C THR A 5 37.14 16.67 14.43
N ASN A 6 37.38 15.84 13.41
CA ASN A 6 37.32 14.38 13.56
C ASN A 6 38.43 13.97 14.53
N ILE A 7 38.05 13.74 15.78
CA ILE A 7 38.92 13.22 16.83
C ILE A 7 38.93 11.69 16.69
N SER A 8 40.11 11.05 16.70
CA SER A 8 40.21 9.60 16.56
C SER A 8 39.74 8.85 17.81
N VAL A 9 39.36 7.58 17.66
CA VAL A 9 38.94 6.68 18.75
C VAL A 9 39.97 6.66 19.90
N ALA A 10 41.28 6.54 19.58
CA ALA A 10 42.37 6.64 20.55
C ALA A 10 42.33 7.90 21.41
N GLN A 11 42.00 9.04 20.81
CA GLN A 11 42.03 10.34 21.48
C GLN A 11 40.77 10.55 22.34
N ARG A 12 39.64 9.93 21.98
CA ARG A 12 38.46 9.83 22.85
C ARG A 12 38.70 8.92 24.04
N ALA A 13 39.37 7.80 23.83
CA ALA A 13 39.75 6.87 24.90
C ALA A 13 40.71 7.50 25.93
N GLU A 14 41.65 8.33 25.47
CA GLU A 14 42.50 9.14 26.36
C GLU A 14 41.70 10.18 27.16
N ASN A 15 40.74 10.86 26.53
CA ASN A 15 39.88 11.83 27.23
C ASN A 15 39.04 11.13 28.31
N ILE A 16 38.39 10.00 27.99
CA ILE A 16 37.59 9.24 28.97
C ILE A 16 38.48 8.77 30.13
N SER A 17 39.66 8.20 29.83
CA SER A 17 40.63 7.75 30.84
C SER A 17 41.07 8.89 31.77
N GLY A 18 41.28 10.09 31.22
CA GLY A 18 41.64 11.29 31.97
C GLY A 18 40.54 11.71 32.95
N GLU A 19 39.30 11.84 32.47
CA GLU A 19 38.16 12.30 33.28
C GLU A 19 37.86 11.37 34.46
N PHE A 20 37.85 10.05 34.24
CA PHE A 20 37.70 9.08 35.34
C PHE A 20 38.92 9.06 36.27
N GLY A 21 40.12 9.33 35.74
CA GLY A 21 41.35 9.47 36.51
C GLY A 21 41.30 10.62 37.52
N GLU A 22 40.68 11.74 37.17
CA GLU A 22 40.46 12.88 38.08
C GLU A 22 39.51 12.54 39.25
N MET A 23 38.62 11.57 39.05
CA MET A 23 37.74 11.01 40.09
C MET A 23 38.41 9.92 40.95
N GLY A 24 39.67 9.58 40.65
CA GLY A 24 40.39 8.50 41.34
C GLY A 24 40.07 7.09 40.82
N VAL A 25 39.39 6.97 39.68
CA VAL A 25 39.07 5.70 39.02
C VAL A 25 40.07 5.47 37.89
N ALA A 26 40.99 4.53 38.09
CA ALA A 26 42.06 4.27 37.14
C ALA A 26 41.62 3.27 36.05
N VAL A 27 41.12 3.78 34.92
CA VAL A 27 40.80 2.99 33.73
C VAL A 27 41.82 3.29 32.63
N PRO A 28 42.59 2.31 32.13
CA PRO A 28 43.55 2.54 31.05
C PRO A 28 42.86 2.87 29.73
N SER A 29 43.35 3.89 29.01
CA SER A 29 42.83 4.28 27.68
C SER A 29 42.82 3.14 26.66
N SER A 30 43.82 2.25 26.70
CA SER A 30 43.87 1.07 25.82
C SER A 30 42.70 0.12 26.01
N SER A 31 42.18 0.00 27.24
CA SER A 31 41.01 -0.86 27.52
C SER A 31 39.71 -0.23 27.05
N ILE A 32 39.65 1.11 27.00
CA ILE A 32 38.49 1.86 26.54
C ILE A 32 38.43 1.82 25.01
N GLU A 33 39.58 1.99 24.35
CA GLU A 33 39.74 1.88 22.90
C GLU A 33 39.32 0.49 22.38
N GLU A 34 39.82 -0.60 22.99
CA GLU A 34 39.44 -1.97 22.61
C GLU A 34 37.91 -2.22 22.75
N LYS A 35 37.29 -1.72 23.82
CA LYS A 35 35.83 -1.85 24.02
C LYS A 35 35.04 -1.05 22.98
N MET A 36 35.50 0.15 22.62
CA MET A 36 34.85 0.98 21.59
C MET A 36 34.98 0.36 20.19
N GLU A 37 36.17 -0.11 19.82
CA GLU A 37 36.40 -0.76 18.52
C GLU A 37 35.58 -2.03 18.36
N ALA A 38 35.45 -2.84 19.43
CA ALA A 38 34.59 -4.02 19.42
C ALA A 38 33.11 -3.69 19.16
N LEU A 39 32.58 -2.59 19.71
CA LEU A 39 31.20 -2.14 19.45
C LEU A 39 31.04 -1.62 18.02
N MET A 40 32.05 -0.93 17.49
CA MET A 40 32.04 -0.43 16.11
C MET A 40 32.14 -1.56 15.07
N GLU A 41 32.74 -2.70 15.42
CA GLU A 41 32.74 -3.92 14.57
C GLU A 41 31.31 -4.45 14.35
N PHE A 42 30.41 -4.27 15.32
CA PHE A 42 28.98 -4.56 15.22
C PHE A 42 28.15 -3.41 14.61
N LYS A 43 28.80 -2.44 13.97
CA LYS A 43 28.19 -1.27 13.31
C LYS A 43 27.45 -0.29 14.24
N VAL A 44 27.79 -0.27 15.52
CA VAL A 44 27.30 0.77 16.45
C VAL A 44 27.97 2.11 16.08
N PRO A 45 27.21 3.22 15.93
CA PRO A 45 27.79 4.55 15.69
C PRO A 45 28.79 4.97 16.77
N GLU A 46 29.81 5.74 16.39
CA GLU A 46 30.94 6.09 17.28
C GLU A 46 30.51 6.83 18.56
N GLY A 47 29.48 7.68 18.48
CA GLY A 47 28.91 8.38 19.64
C GLY A 47 28.22 7.42 20.63
N ASP A 48 27.50 6.44 20.12
CA ASP A 48 26.77 5.47 20.93
C ASP A 48 27.70 4.42 21.55
N ALA A 49 28.75 4.03 20.81
CA ALA A 49 29.82 3.19 21.33
C ALA A 49 30.54 3.90 22.50
N GLN A 50 30.81 5.20 22.38
CA GLN A 50 31.39 6.00 23.46
C GLN A 50 30.48 6.03 24.70
N ALA A 51 29.21 6.39 24.53
CA ALA A 51 28.26 6.49 25.63
C ALA A 51 28.07 5.13 26.34
N THR A 52 28.06 4.04 25.58
CA THR A 52 27.93 2.67 26.11
C THR A 52 29.12 2.27 26.97
N VAL A 53 30.34 2.56 26.53
CA VAL A 53 31.56 2.23 27.29
C VAL A 53 31.65 3.06 28.57
N VAL A 54 31.26 4.35 28.53
CA VAL A 54 31.24 5.21 29.72
C VAL A 54 30.20 4.73 30.73
N ARG A 55 28.99 4.31 30.29
CA ARG A 55 27.97 3.69 31.18
C ARG A 55 28.48 2.42 31.84
N GLN A 56 29.14 1.55 31.08
CA GLN A 56 29.73 0.33 31.64
C GLN A 56 30.77 0.63 32.72
N ILE A 57 31.59 1.68 32.55
CA ILE A 57 32.58 2.08 33.56
C ILE A 57 31.90 2.61 34.82
N ILE A 58 30.84 3.41 34.69
CA ILE A 58 30.05 3.93 35.81
C ILE A 58 29.45 2.76 36.62
N ASP A 59 28.85 1.79 35.93
CA ASP A 59 28.24 0.60 36.54
C ASP A 59 29.28 -0.34 37.16
N GLU A 60 30.42 -0.58 36.49
CA GLU A 60 31.52 -1.43 37.00
C GLU A 60 32.14 -0.88 38.29
N HIS A 61 32.12 0.45 38.47
CA HIS A 61 32.70 1.13 39.62
C HIS A 61 31.66 1.59 40.67
N ASP A 62 30.39 1.22 40.50
CA ASP A 62 29.26 1.54 41.40
C ASP A 62 29.20 3.04 41.73
N LEU A 63 29.43 3.88 40.71
CA LEU A 63 29.44 5.33 40.85
C LEU A 63 28.00 5.86 40.80
N ASP A 64 27.64 6.70 41.78
CA ASP A 64 26.33 7.34 41.80
C ASP A 64 26.25 8.45 40.73
N ASN A 65 25.27 8.36 39.84
CA ASN A 65 25.02 9.33 38.76
C ASN A 65 24.88 10.77 39.26
N SER A 66 24.52 10.98 40.54
CA SER A 66 24.39 12.32 41.15
C SER A 66 25.71 12.95 41.58
N GLU A 67 26.81 12.20 41.62
CA GLU A 67 28.14 12.65 42.02
C GLU A 67 29.14 12.76 40.84
N LEU A 68 28.67 12.53 39.60
CA LEU A 68 29.50 12.60 38.40
C LEU A 68 29.80 14.06 38.00
N PRO A 69 31.07 14.41 37.66
CA PRO A 69 31.41 15.69 37.07
C PRO A 69 30.68 15.94 35.74
N GLU A 70 30.42 17.21 35.43
CA GLU A 70 29.76 17.65 34.19
C GLU A 70 30.46 17.09 32.94
N ALA A 71 31.79 17.04 32.93
CA ALA A 71 32.58 16.47 31.84
C ALA A 71 32.38 14.96 31.63
N VAL A 72 32.10 14.18 32.70
CA VAL A 72 31.76 12.75 32.58
C VAL A 72 30.33 12.59 32.10
N ASN A 73 29.40 13.44 32.55
CA ASN A 73 28.04 13.48 32.02
C ASN A 73 28.04 13.80 30.51
N ASP A 74 28.83 14.77 30.05
CA ASP A 74 28.99 15.10 28.63
C ASP A 74 29.42 13.88 27.80
N LEU A 75 30.29 13.03 28.35
CA LEU A 75 30.79 11.82 27.69
C LEU A 75 29.78 10.67 27.60
N VAL A 76 28.79 10.62 28.51
CA VAL A 76 27.64 9.68 28.48
C VAL A 76 26.54 10.15 27.51
N GLY A 77 26.67 11.35 26.95
CA GLY A 77 25.60 12.04 26.24
C GLY A 77 24.62 12.79 27.17
N PHE A 78 25.01 13.03 28.43
CA PHE A 78 24.25 13.79 29.43
C PHE A 78 24.62 15.27 29.54
N SER A 79 25.40 15.85 28.62
CA SER A 79 25.17 17.24 28.21
C SER A 79 25.98 17.61 26.97
N GLY A 80 25.25 18.02 25.94
CA GLY A 80 25.80 18.54 24.71
C GLY A 80 24.80 19.39 23.93
N SER A 81 23.76 19.90 24.58
CA SER A 81 22.96 21.01 24.07
C SER A 81 22.25 21.80 25.19
N GLY A 82 22.99 22.21 26.21
CA GLY A 82 22.56 23.21 27.19
C GLY A 82 22.59 24.65 26.66
N GLY A 83 22.45 24.85 25.35
CA GLY A 83 22.34 26.15 24.71
C GLY A 83 21.46 25.99 23.48
N SER A 84 20.15 26.23 23.65
CA SER A 84 19.09 26.03 22.64
C SER A 84 19.46 24.98 21.59
N GLN A 85 19.30 23.69 21.90
CA GLN A 85 18.93 22.79 20.81
C GLN A 85 17.62 23.38 20.30
N GLY A 86 17.70 24.04 19.15
CA GLY A 86 16.49 24.53 18.49
C GLY A 86 15.62 23.31 18.32
N PHE A 87 14.36 23.43 18.73
CA PHE A 87 13.32 22.44 18.48
C PHE A 87 13.48 21.89 17.04
N ASP A 88 14.00 20.67 16.93
CA ASP A 88 14.35 20.07 15.63
C ASP A 88 13.18 19.21 15.19
N ARG A 89 12.19 19.90 14.64
CA ARG A 89 10.88 19.33 14.36
C ARG A 89 11.00 18.13 13.40
N THR A 90 10.66 16.96 13.93
CA THR A 90 10.39 15.75 13.17
C THR A 90 8.88 15.70 12.87
N LEU A 91 8.52 15.42 11.61
CA LEU A 91 7.12 15.21 11.22
C LEU A 91 6.67 13.83 11.71
N LEU A 92 5.39 13.71 12.10
CA LEU A 92 4.85 12.44 12.58
C LEU A 92 4.96 11.32 11.54
N GLY A 93 4.84 11.63 10.25
CA GLY A 93 4.96 10.68 9.15
C GLY A 93 6.37 10.10 8.98
N ASP A 94 7.39 10.81 9.44
CA ASP A 94 8.80 10.40 9.28
C ASP A 94 9.30 9.56 10.47
N ILE A 95 8.49 9.36 11.52
CA ILE A 95 8.91 8.65 12.75
C ILE A 95 9.29 7.19 12.47
N GLU A 96 8.67 6.55 11.48
CA GLU A 96 9.01 5.18 11.08
C GLU A 96 10.46 5.08 10.55
N ASP A 97 10.92 6.10 9.82
CA ASP A 97 12.30 6.17 9.32
C ASP A 97 13.33 6.40 10.44
N VAL A 98 12.91 7.04 11.54
CA VAL A 98 13.75 7.29 12.72
C VAL A 98 13.95 6.01 13.54
N GLY A 99 12.92 5.16 13.63
CA GLY A 99 12.97 3.89 14.34
C GLY A 99 12.53 3.95 15.82
N ASP A 100 12.70 2.83 16.51
CA ASP A 100 12.26 2.63 17.91
C ASP A 100 13.27 3.18 18.93
N GLU A 101 12.79 3.52 20.13
CA GLU A 101 13.55 4.09 21.25
C GLU A 101 14.35 5.38 20.92
N ALA A 102 13.94 6.11 19.88
CA ALA A 102 14.60 7.34 19.45
C ALA A 102 14.00 8.58 20.11
N TRP A 103 14.83 9.60 20.30
CA TRP A 103 14.41 10.89 20.86
C TRP A 103 14.11 11.87 19.73
N VAL A 104 12.88 12.38 19.70
CA VAL A 104 12.40 13.29 18.67
C VAL A 104 11.69 14.50 19.28
N ASP A 105 11.71 15.62 18.55
CA ASP A 105 10.92 16.81 18.83
C ASP A 105 9.76 16.87 17.83
N VAL A 106 8.53 16.94 18.31
CA VAL A 106 7.32 16.87 17.47
C VAL A 106 6.43 18.06 17.76
N ARG A 107 5.95 18.73 16.71
CA ARG A 107 4.88 19.75 16.82
C ARG A 107 3.61 19.16 16.25
N ALA A 108 2.62 18.95 17.12
CA ALA A 108 1.36 18.32 16.75
C ALA A 108 0.18 18.86 17.55
N GLN A 109 -1.01 18.83 16.96
CA GLN A 109 -2.27 19.11 17.63
C GLN A 109 -2.81 17.83 18.28
N VAL A 110 -3.33 17.95 19.50
CA VAL A 110 -4.07 16.84 20.15
C VAL A 110 -5.46 16.76 19.51
N VAL A 111 -5.74 15.68 18.81
CA VAL A 111 -6.98 15.50 18.04
C VAL A 111 -8.06 14.81 18.86
N ASP A 112 -7.69 13.81 19.68
CA ASP A 112 -8.63 13.00 20.44
C ASP A 112 -7.99 12.50 21.74
N LEU A 113 -8.69 12.57 22.87
CA LEU A 113 -8.25 12.05 24.16
C LEU A 113 -9.09 10.84 24.56
N TRP A 114 -8.42 9.71 24.80
CA TRP A 114 -9.09 8.46 25.14
C TRP A 114 -9.15 8.23 26.64
N GLU A 115 -10.17 7.49 27.07
CA GLU A 115 -10.27 7.03 28.46
C GLU A 115 -9.10 6.10 28.82
N VAL A 116 -8.41 6.45 29.92
CA VAL A 116 -7.29 5.68 30.43
C VAL A 116 -7.77 4.34 30.99
N LYS A 117 -7.29 3.23 30.40
CA LYS A 117 -7.62 1.86 30.84
C LYS A 117 -6.67 1.28 31.88
N HIS A 118 -5.55 1.95 32.16
CA HIS A 118 -4.51 1.48 33.09
C HIS A 118 -3.98 2.59 34.00
N ASP A 119 -3.87 2.30 35.31
CA ASP A 119 -3.42 3.24 36.35
C ASP A 119 -1.99 3.78 36.16
N SER A 120 -1.18 3.14 35.31
CA SER A 120 0.18 3.58 34.98
C SER A 120 0.20 4.74 33.98
N MET A 121 -0.91 5.06 33.32
CA MET A 121 -1.02 6.12 32.33
C MET A 121 -1.73 7.33 32.93
N ALA A 122 -1.24 8.53 32.65
CA ALA A 122 -1.88 9.78 33.00
C ALA A 122 -2.83 10.26 31.90
N GLN A 123 -2.39 10.20 30.63
CA GLN A 123 -3.21 10.54 29.47
C GLN A 123 -2.79 9.66 28.29
N VAL A 124 -3.75 9.33 27.43
CA VAL A 124 -3.51 8.64 26.16
C VAL A 124 -4.46 9.23 25.14
N GLY A 125 -4.00 9.36 23.91
CA GLY A 125 -4.80 9.94 22.86
C GLY A 125 -4.09 9.95 21.52
N LEU A 126 -4.64 10.72 20.60
CA LEU A 126 -4.16 10.90 19.25
C LEU A 126 -3.67 12.32 19.06
N ILE A 127 -2.48 12.46 18.51
CA ILE A 127 -1.94 13.73 18.03
C ILE A 127 -1.80 13.70 16.51
N ALA A 128 -1.84 14.85 15.86
CA ALA A 128 -1.68 14.96 14.42
C ALA A 128 -0.94 16.24 14.04
N ASP A 129 -0.15 16.15 12.99
CA ASP A 129 0.42 17.28 12.27
C ASP A 129 0.03 17.19 10.79
N GLU A 130 0.58 18.03 9.93
CA GLU A 130 0.28 18.02 8.50
C GLU A 130 0.67 16.71 7.77
N SER A 131 1.47 15.85 8.40
CA SER A 131 2.00 14.64 7.77
C SER A 131 1.24 13.37 8.17
N ALA A 132 0.86 13.21 9.45
CA ALA A 132 0.23 11.99 9.94
C ALA A 132 -0.51 12.17 11.27
N GLN A 133 -1.26 11.15 11.66
CA GLN A 133 -1.80 10.98 13.01
C GLN A 133 -1.01 9.91 13.76
N MET A 134 -0.73 10.15 15.04
CA MET A 134 0.02 9.22 15.87
C MET A 134 -0.53 9.14 17.29
N LYS A 135 -0.52 7.94 17.86
CA LYS A 135 -0.87 7.74 19.26
C LYS A 135 0.22 8.30 20.16
N PHE A 136 -0.17 9.01 21.21
CA PHE A 136 0.74 9.40 22.30
C PHE A 136 0.35 8.73 23.63
N VAL A 137 1.34 8.51 24.49
CA VAL A 137 1.14 8.04 25.86
C VAL A 137 1.88 8.94 26.84
N LYS A 138 1.14 9.55 27.76
CA LYS A 138 1.69 10.26 28.93
C LYS A 138 1.62 9.33 30.14
N TRP A 139 2.77 8.92 30.67
CA TRP A 139 2.84 8.02 31.82
C TRP A 139 2.54 8.74 33.14
N ALA A 140 1.91 8.09 34.12
CA ALA A 140 1.56 8.69 35.41
C ALA A 140 2.77 8.88 36.32
N LYS A 141 3.76 7.99 36.24
CA LYS A 141 4.96 8.04 37.07
C LYS A 141 5.94 9.09 36.55
N ASN A 142 6.29 10.04 37.42
CA ASN A 142 7.32 11.08 37.18
C ASN A 142 6.99 12.09 36.06
N THR A 143 5.71 12.28 35.75
CA THR A 143 5.25 13.17 34.66
C THR A 143 4.26 14.23 35.17
N GLU A 144 4.19 14.41 36.49
CA GLU A 144 3.32 15.37 37.19
C GLU A 144 3.64 16.83 36.83
N SER A 145 4.87 17.09 36.38
CA SER A 145 5.34 18.41 35.92
C SER A 145 4.88 18.78 34.51
N LEU A 146 4.40 17.82 33.71
CA LEU A 146 3.93 18.10 32.35
C LEU A 146 2.49 18.61 32.34
N PRO A 147 2.17 19.61 31.49
CA PRO A 147 0.83 20.14 31.38
C PRO A 147 -0.19 19.05 31.04
N VAL A 148 -1.45 19.26 31.48
CA VAL A 148 -2.57 18.45 31.01
C VAL A 148 -2.87 18.87 29.58
N LEU A 149 -2.86 17.90 28.67
CA LEU A 149 -3.12 18.17 27.26
C LEU A 149 -4.61 18.33 27.02
N GLU A 150 -4.98 19.29 26.17
CA GLU A 150 -6.36 19.59 25.78
C GLU A 150 -6.57 19.33 24.28
N GLU A 151 -7.74 18.76 23.93
CA GLU A 151 -8.13 18.54 22.53
C GLU A 151 -8.22 19.86 21.76
N GLY A 152 -7.77 19.85 20.51
CA GLY A 152 -7.76 21.02 19.63
C GLY A 152 -6.60 21.99 19.86
N VAL A 153 -5.69 21.71 20.80
CA VAL A 153 -4.52 22.57 21.08
C VAL A 153 -3.26 21.97 20.44
N THR A 154 -2.45 22.84 19.80
CA THR A 154 -1.15 22.48 19.23
C THR A 154 -0.05 22.64 20.28
N TYR A 155 0.76 21.61 20.44
CA TYR A 155 1.88 21.60 21.38
C TYR A 155 3.20 21.29 20.67
N ASP A 156 4.27 21.86 21.20
CA ASP A 156 5.66 21.48 20.96
C ASP A 156 6.04 20.44 22.02
N PHE A 157 6.16 19.19 21.58
CA PHE A 157 6.62 18.05 22.35
C PHE A 157 8.12 17.87 22.12
N ALA A 158 8.95 18.39 23.01
CA ALA A 158 10.39 18.22 22.91
C ALA A 158 10.86 17.00 23.70
N SER A 159 11.87 16.29 23.18
CA SER A 159 12.47 15.11 23.81
C SER A 159 11.43 14.05 24.17
N VAL A 160 10.57 13.68 23.22
CA VAL A 160 9.68 12.51 23.35
C VAL A 160 10.36 11.27 22.77
N ILE A 161 10.00 10.11 23.30
CA ILE A 161 10.58 8.84 22.88
C ILE A 161 9.62 8.14 21.91
N THR A 162 10.13 7.66 20.78
CA THR A 162 9.39 6.79 19.86
C THR A 162 9.33 5.36 20.42
N ASN A 163 8.17 4.72 20.29
CA ASN A 163 7.94 3.33 20.68
C ASN A 163 7.27 2.57 19.53
N GLU A 164 7.73 1.36 19.24
CA GLU A 164 7.16 0.44 18.25
C GLU A 164 6.48 -0.76 18.93
N TYR A 165 5.27 -1.10 18.47
CA TYR A 165 4.59 -2.34 18.87
C TYR A 165 3.78 -2.92 17.72
N GLU A 166 4.13 -4.13 17.26
CA GLU A 166 3.48 -4.85 16.16
C GLU A 166 3.40 -4.02 14.86
N GLY A 167 4.48 -3.32 14.52
CA GLY A 167 4.63 -2.43 13.38
C GLY A 167 4.01 -1.04 13.58
N LYS A 168 3.52 -0.71 14.79
CA LYS A 168 2.84 0.57 15.04
C LYS A 168 3.66 1.47 15.94
N TYR A 169 4.03 2.63 15.40
CA TYR A 169 4.76 3.66 16.13
C TYR A 169 3.83 4.52 17.00
N SER A 170 4.36 4.95 18.14
CA SER A 170 3.72 5.88 19.06
C SER A 170 4.78 6.72 19.75
N ILE A 171 4.40 7.89 20.27
CA ILE A 171 5.31 8.69 21.10
C ILE A 171 4.96 8.56 22.59
N SER A 172 5.98 8.51 23.43
CA SER A 172 5.85 8.46 24.87
C SER A 172 6.46 9.69 25.53
N LEU A 173 5.67 10.30 26.42
CA LEU A 173 6.08 11.42 27.25
C LEU A 173 6.55 10.90 28.61
N ASN A 174 7.74 11.31 29.02
CA ASN A 174 8.35 10.94 30.29
C ASN A 174 8.88 12.18 31.03
N LYS A 175 9.63 11.96 32.12
CA LYS A 175 10.20 13.03 32.96
C LYS A 175 11.18 13.98 32.26
N ALA A 176 11.78 13.55 31.15
CA ALA A 176 12.76 14.30 30.37
C ALA A 176 12.11 15.01 29.17
N SER A 177 10.85 14.69 28.86
CA SER A 177 10.10 15.39 27.83
C SER A 177 9.73 16.79 28.32
N GLU A 178 9.67 17.74 27.41
CA GLU A 178 9.12 19.08 27.65
C GLU A 178 7.91 19.28 26.74
N VAL A 179 6.83 19.85 27.27
CA VAL A 179 5.63 20.14 26.49
C VAL A 179 5.21 21.57 26.71
N SER A 180 5.06 22.32 25.62
CA SER A 180 4.61 23.71 25.63
C SER A 180 3.59 23.95 24.52
N GLU A 181 2.66 24.88 24.71
CA GLU A 181 1.75 25.29 23.63
C GLU A 181 2.56 25.95 22.51
N ALA A 182 2.32 25.52 21.26
CA ALA A 182 3.06 26.05 20.12
C ALA A 182 2.47 27.39 19.66
N ASP A 183 3.33 28.36 19.35
CA ASP A 183 2.92 29.65 18.79
C ASP A 183 2.37 29.53 17.36
N SER A 184 2.75 28.46 16.65
CA SER A 184 2.32 28.19 15.27
C SER A 184 1.39 26.97 15.26
N PRO A 185 0.12 27.12 14.85
CA PRO A 185 -0.78 25.99 14.72
C PRO A 185 -0.31 25.08 13.57
N VAL A 186 -0.58 23.79 13.72
CA VAL A 186 -0.48 22.81 12.62
C VAL A 186 -1.87 22.53 12.07
N GLU A 187 -1.96 22.19 10.80
CA GLU A 187 -3.19 21.62 10.25
C GLU A 187 -3.14 20.11 10.50
N PRO A 188 -3.95 19.57 11.44
CA PRO A 188 -3.91 18.15 11.72
C PRO A 188 -4.33 17.37 10.47
N ALA A 189 -3.52 16.38 10.08
CA ALA A 189 -3.97 15.36 9.14
C ALA A 189 -5.24 14.72 9.70
N ASP A 190 -6.25 14.52 8.86
CA ASP A 190 -7.50 13.86 9.24
C ASP A 190 -7.36 12.33 9.30
N GLY A 191 -6.14 11.81 9.13
CA GLY A 191 -5.83 10.38 9.15
C GLY A 191 -6.31 9.66 7.90
N THR A 192 -6.79 10.40 6.90
CA THR A 192 -7.22 9.84 5.62
C THR A 192 -6.10 9.92 4.60
N VAL A 193 -6.02 8.90 3.75
CA VAL A 193 -5.11 8.86 2.61
C VAL A 193 -5.93 8.78 1.33
N GLN A 194 -5.45 9.41 0.27
CA GLN A 194 -6.02 9.27 -1.07
C GLN A 194 -5.38 8.09 -1.78
N ALA A 195 -6.19 7.34 -2.51
CA ALA A 195 -5.77 6.18 -3.26
C ALA A 195 -6.59 6.09 -4.55
N SER A 196 -5.99 5.54 -5.61
CA SER A 196 -6.71 5.30 -6.86
C SER A 196 -6.36 3.94 -7.44
N GLY A 197 -7.35 3.23 -7.95
CA GLY A 197 -7.13 1.96 -8.61
C GLY A 197 -8.39 1.42 -9.28
N ALA A 198 -8.19 0.45 -10.17
CA ALA A 198 -9.26 -0.31 -10.80
C ALA A 198 -9.80 -1.36 -9.83
N VAL A 199 -11.12 -1.52 -9.76
CA VAL A 199 -11.72 -2.66 -9.04
C VAL A 199 -11.43 -3.93 -9.83
N VAL A 200 -10.66 -4.86 -9.27
CA VAL A 200 -10.31 -6.13 -9.92
C VAL A 200 -11.05 -7.33 -9.35
N ALA A 201 -11.57 -7.21 -8.12
CA ALA A 201 -12.35 -8.28 -7.47
C ALA A 201 -13.27 -7.70 -6.40
N LEU A 202 -14.38 -8.41 -6.15
CA LEU A 202 -15.26 -8.17 -5.01
C LEU A 202 -15.26 -9.40 -4.10
N GLU A 203 -14.93 -9.20 -2.82
CA GLU A 203 -14.83 -10.27 -1.82
C GLU A 203 -16.20 -10.71 -1.29
N ASP A 204 -16.22 -11.89 -0.68
CA ASP A 204 -17.40 -12.42 0.01
C ASP A 204 -17.87 -11.50 1.15
N GLY A 205 -19.19 -11.43 1.32
CA GLY A 205 -19.82 -10.49 2.24
C GLY A 205 -19.95 -9.07 1.68
N SER A 206 -19.78 -8.93 0.37
CA SER A 206 -20.22 -7.76 -0.41
C SER A 206 -21.65 -7.97 -0.95
N GLY A 207 -22.33 -6.88 -1.30
CA GLY A 207 -23.72 -6.87 -1.75
C GLY A 207 -24.69 -6.64 -0.59
N LEU A 208 -25.84 -7.32 -0.65
CA LEU A 208 -26.86 -7.27 0.39
C LEU A 208 -26.53 -8.24 1.51
N ILE A 209 -26.21 -7.72 2.69
CA ILE A 209 -25.89 -8.50 3.89
C ILE A 209 -26.95 -8.33 4.97
N LYS A 210 -26.89 -9.19 5.99
CA LYS A 210 -27.65 -9.00 7.23
C LYS A 210 -26.70 -8.66 8.37
N ARG A 211 -26.98 -7.61 9.14
CA ARG A 211 -26.24 -7.24 10.35
C ARG A 211 -27.03 -7.55 11.62
N CYS A 212 -26.34 -7.71 12.73
CA CYS A 212 -26.98 -7.93 14.03
C CYS A 212 -27.82 -6.69 14.41
N PRO A 213 -29.07 -6.85 14.88
CA PRO A 213 -29.93 -5.73 15.27
C PRO A 213 -29.60 -5.16 16.67
N HIS A 214 -28.70 -5.80 17.43
CA HIS A 214 -28.31 -5.31 18.75
C HIS A 214 -27.50 -4.00 18.64
N GLU A 215 -27.84 -3.00 19.45
CA GLU A 215 -27.26 -1.65 19.40
C GLU A 215 -25.72 -1.64 19.52
N ASP A 216 -25.14 -2.57 20.28
CA ASP A 216 -23.68 -2.71 20.46
C ASP A 216 -23.04 -3.75 19.50
N CYS A 217 -23.70 -4.09 18.39
CA CYS A 217 -23.23 -5.16 17.50
C CYS A 217 -23.40 -4.86 16.00
N THR A 218 -22.29 -4.65 15.31
CA THR A 218 -22.24 -4.42 13.85
C THR A 218 -21.85 -5.68 13.06
N ARG A 219 -21.85 -6.86 13.71
CA ARG A 219 -21.37 -8.09 13.07
C ARG A 219 -22.38 -8.64 12.05
N VAL A 220 -21.84 -9.21 10.98
CA VAL A 220 -22.62 -9.87 9.93
C VAL A 220 -23.26 -11.15 10.47
N VAL A 221 -24.57 -11.30 10.24
CA VAL A 221 -25.38 -12.46 10.58
C VAL A 221 -25.26 -13.49 9.45
N LYS A 222 -24.81 -14.70 9.78
CA LYS A 222 -24.73 -15.81 8.83
C LYS A 222 -25.73 -16.90 9.25
N ASN A 223 -26.58 -17.32 8.33
CA ASN A 223 -27.60 -18.36 8.57
C ASN A 223 -28.49 -18.06 9.80
N GLY A 224 -28.89 -16.80 9.99
CA GLY A 224 -29.72 -16.37 11.14
C GLY A 224 -28.98 -16.35 12.48
N ARG A 225 -27.64 -16.45 12.47
CA ARG A 225 -26.82 -16.46 13.68
C ARG A 225 -25.73 -15.38 13.65
N CYS A 226 -25.72 -14.55 14.70
CA CYS A 226 -24.61 -13.67 15.05
C CYS A 226 -23.58 -14.46 15.87
N SER A 227 -22.29 -14.19 15.66
CA SER A 227 -21.21 -14.85 16.42
C SER A 227 -21.23 -14.50 17.91
N GLU A 228 -21.76 -13.35 18.30
CA GLU A 228 -21.85 -12.91 19.71
C GLU A 228 -23.22 -13.21 20.32
N HIS A 229 -24.30 -12.83 19.64
CA HIS A 229 -25.64 -12.82 20.20
C HIS A 229 -26.44 -14.10 19.90
N GLY A 230 -25.84 -15.08 19.19
CA GLY A 230 -26.52 -16.31 18.84
C GLY A 230 -27.58 -16.08 17.76
N GLU A 231 -28.74 -16.72 17.89
CA GLU A 231 -29.82 -16.62 16.91
C GLU A 231 -30.46 -15.22 16.94
N VAL A 232 -30.40 -14.50 15.82
CA VAL A 232 -30.94 -13.16 15.67
C VAL A 232 -31.57 -13.01 14.29
N ASP A 233 -32.64 -12.22 14.20
CA ASP A 233 -33.17 -11.78 12.90
C ASP A 233 -32.40 -10.53 12.46
N GLY A 234 -31.51 -10.70 11.48
CA GLY A 234 -30.62 -9.63 11.05
C GLY A 234 -31.32 -8.58 10.19
N GLU A 235 -30.90 -7.33 10.34
CA GLU A 235 -31.33 -6.20 9.52
C GLU A 235 -30.55 -6.17 8.21
N PHE A 236 -31.22 -5.84 7.10
CA PHE A 236 -30.55 -5.69 5.82
C PHE A 236 -29.64 -4.46 5.82
N ASP A 237 -28.47 -4.63 5.22
CA ASP A 237 -27.47 -3.58 5.07
C ASP A 237 -26.71 -3.79 3.75
N LEU A 238 -26.17 -2.70 3.20
CA LEU A 238 -25.33 -2.73 2.02
C LEU A 238 -23.86 -2.59 2.41
N ARG A 239 -23.03 -3.43 1.81
CA ARG A 239 -21.59 -3.41 2.05
C ARG A 239 -20.87 -3.81 0.78
N LEU A 240 -19.74 -3.18 0.50
CA LEU A 240 -18.88 -3.58 -0.60
C LEU A 240 -17.44 -3.70 -0.10
N LYS A 241 -16.87 -4.89 -0.28
CA LYS A 241 -15.45 -5.17 -0.08
C LYS A 241 -14.83 -5.37 -1.45
N ALA A 242 -14.13 -4.36 -1.93
CA ALA A 242 -13.48 -4.38 -3.22
C ALA A 242 -11.97 -4.53 -3.07
N VAL A 243 -11.33 -5.13 -4.06
CA VAL A 243 -9.89 -5.06 -4.24
C VAL A 243 -9.61 -3.99 -5.29
N LEU A 244 -8.99 -2.90 -4.86
CA LEU A 244 -8.47 -1.86 -5.75
C LEU A 244 -7.04 -2.25 -6.15
N ASP A 245 -6.72 -2.05 -7.42
CA ASP A 245 -5.46 -2.48 -8.02
C ASP A 245 -4.98 -1.43 -9.01
N ASP A 246 -3.70 -1.09 -8.95
CA ASP A 246 -3.03 -0.16 -9.87
C ASP A 246 -1.99 -0.89 -10.74
N GLY A 247 -2.04 -2.23 -10.82
CA GLY A 247 -1.15 -3.02 -11.66
C GLY A 247 0.25 -3.21 -11.08
N GLN A 248 0.61 -2.46 -10.05
CA GLN A 248 1.84 -2.65 -9.27
C GLN A 248 1.55 -3.21 -7.87
N SER A 249 0.41 -2.85 -7.29
CA SER A 249 -0.05 -3.32 -6.00
C SER A 249 -1.57 -3.42 -5.95
N SER A 250 -2.09 -4.01 -4.88
CA SER A 250 -3.53 -4.08 -4.65
C SER A 250 -3.84 -3.89 -3.17
N ILE A 251 -4.95 -3.21 -2.85
CA ILE A 251 -5.44 -2.98 -1.48
C ILE A 251 -6.87 -3.49 -1.30
N ARG A 252 -7.23 -3.86 -0.07
CA ARG A 252 -8.62 -4.14 0.34
C ARG A 252 -9.31 -2.85 0.72
N ALA A 253 -10.35 -2.48 -0.01
CA ALA A 253 -11.19 -1.31 0.27
C ALA A 253 -12.57 -1.75 0.77
N LEU A 254 -13.04 -1.10 1.84
CA LEU A 254 -14.34 -1.34 2.44
C LEU A 254 -15.22 -0.09 2.31
N PHE A 255 -16.33 -0.24 1.60
CA PHE A 255 -17.33 0.77 1.41
C PHE A 255 -18.52 0.45 2.32
N ASN A 256 -18.98 1.47 3.05
CA ASN A 256 -20.24 1.40 3.80
C ASN A 256 -21.44 1.45 2.85
N ALA A 257 -22.67 1.41 3.38
CA ALA A 257 -23.89 1.45 2.57
C ALA A 257 -23.98 2.69 1.67
N GLU A 258 -23.65 3.88 2.21
CA GLU A 258 -23.69 5.14 1.48
C GLU A 258 -22.71 5.15 0.29
N MET A 259 -21.46 4.76 0.52
CA MET A 259 -20.45 4.72 -0.53
C MET A 259 -20.72 3.59 -1.53
N THR A 260 -21.31 2.47 -1.08
CA THR A 260 -21.76 1.39 -1.97
C THR A 260 -22.86 1.87 -2.92
N GLU A 261 -23.87 2.57 -2.40
CA GLU A 261 -24.92 3.18 -3.22
C GLU A 261 -24.34 4.22 -4.18
N ARG A 262 -23.35 5.01 -3.73
CA ARG A 262 -22.70 6.03 -4.57
C ARG A 262 -21.97 5.44 -5.78
N VAL A 263 -21.30 4.29 -5.65
CA VAL A 263 -20.56 3.67 -6.77
C VAL A 263 -21.43 2.76 -7.63
N THR A 264 -22.49 2.17 -7.08
CA THR A 264 -23.37 1.24 -7.81
C THR A 264 -24.65 1.90 -8.35
N GLY A 265 -25.02 3.07 -7.80
CA GLY A 265 -26.32 3.69 -8.03
C GLY A 265 -27.50 2.86 -7.49
N THR A 266 -27.25 1.83 -6.68
CA THR A 266 -28.26 0.88 -6.19
C THR A 266 -28.52 1.14 -4.71
N SER A 267 -29.75 1.53 -4.37
CA SER A 267 -30.14 1.76 -2.98
C SER A 267 -30.36 0.45 -2.22
N LEU A 268 -30.41 0.50 -0.89
CA LEU A 268 -30.73 -0.67 -0.05
C LEU A 268 -32.11 -1.26 -0.40
N GLU A 269 -33.07 -0.41 -0.75
CA GLU A 269 -34.42 -0.83 -1.15
C GLU A 269 -34.36 -1.59 -2.48
N ASP A 270 -33.67 -1.06 -3.48
CA ASP A 270 -33.51 -1.70 -4.80
C ASP A 270 -32.78 -3.03 -4.67
N ALA A 271 -31.69 -3.08 -3.88
CA ALA A 271 -30.96 -4.32 -3.63
C ALA A 271 -31.83 -5.38 -2.92
N THR A 272 -32.66 -4.96 -1.97
CA THR A 272 -33.61 -5.85 -1.29
C THR A 272 -34.68 -6.36 -2.25
N GLN A 273 -35.17 -5.52 -3.16
CA GLN A 273 -36.11 -5.89 -4.20
C GLN A 273 -35.48 -6.91 -5.17
N MET A 274 -34.27 -6.64 -5.68
CA MET A 274 -33.53 -7.57 -6.55
C MET A 274 -33.38 -8.95 -5.91
N ALA A 275 -32.95 -8.99 -4.65
CA ALA A 275 -32.81 -10.24 -3.90
C ALA A 275 -34.16 -10.97 -3.71
N SER A 276 -35.25 -10.23 -3.50
CA SER A 276 -36.58 -10.80 -3.31
C SER A 276 -37.17 -11.36 -4.62
N GLU A 277 -36.95 -10.68 -5.74
CA GLU A 277 -37.40 -11.13 -7.07
C GLU A 277 -36.64 -12.38 -7.53
N ALA A 278 -35.33 -12.43 -7.28
CA ALA A 278 -34.50 -13.60 -7.56
C ALA A 278 -34.64 -14.73 -6.53
N LEU A 279 -35.25 -14.45 -5.36
CA LEU A 279 -35.23 -15.32 -4.17
C LEU A 279 -33.81 -15.71 -3.74
N ASP A 280 -32.82 -14.86 -4.05
CA ASP A 280 -31.41 -15.06 -3.77
C ASP A 280 -30.69 -13.71 -3.63
N ALA A 281 -30.04 -13.48 -2.49
CA ALA A 281 -29.28 -12.27 -2.23
C ALA A 281 -27.97 -12.21 -3.02
N SER A 282 -27.47 -13.35 -3.52
CA SER A 282 -26.22 -13.40 -4.30
C SER A 282 -26.31 -12.61 -5.61
N VAL A 283 -27.53 -12.42 -6.15
CA VAL A 283 -27.77 -11.65 -7.38
C VAL A 283 -27.27 -10.21 -7.28
N VAL A 284 -27.31 -9.62 -6.08
CA VAL A 284 -26.84 -8.26 -5.83
C VAL A 284 -25.32 -8.18 -5.99
N LEU A 285 -24.60 -9.17 -5.47
CA LEU A 285 -23.15 -9.24 -5.63
C LEU A 285 -22.76 -9.46 -7.10
N THR A 286 -23.47 -10.32 -7.82
CA THR A 286 -23.24 -10.52 -9.26
C THR A 286 -23.45 -9.23 -10.04
N ALA A 287 -24.54 -8.49 -9.77
CA ALA A 287 -24.78 -7.19 -10.40
C ALA A 287 -23.68 -6.17 -10.07
N PHE A 288 -23.20 -6.12 -8.82
CA PHE A 288 -22.10 -5.23 -8.44
C PHE A 288 -20.79 -5.61 -9.12
N ARG A 289 -20.51 -6.91 -9.34
CA ARG A 289 -19.33 -7.34 -10.11
C ARG A 289 -19.38 -6.81 -11.54
N GLU A 290 -20.53 -6.94 -12.20
CA GLU A 290 -20.72 -6.43 -13.57
C GLU A 290 -20.58 -4.90 -13.66
N GLN A 291 -21.08 -4.19 -12.64
CA GLN A 291 -21.05 -2.72 -12.58
C GLN A 291 -19.72 -2.13 -12.13
N LEU A 292 -18.86 -2.85 -11.42
CA LEU A 292 -17.67 -2.23 -10.80
C LEU A 292 -16.35 -2.78 -11.35
N VAL A 293 -16.27 -4.08 -11.67
CA VAL A 293 -15.00 -4.68 -12.10
C VAL A 293 -14.52 -4.03 -13.40
N GLY A 294 -13.24 -3.65 -13.42
CA GLY A 294 -12.59 -2.96 -14.54
C GLY A 294 -12.71 -1.44 -14.52
N ARG A 295 -13.50 -0.84 -13.62
CA ARG A 295 -13.63 0.61 -13.47
C ARG A 295 -12.68 1.16 -12.41
N THR A 296 -12.17 2.36 -12.65
CA THR A 296 -11.21 3.04 -11.77
C THR A 296 -11.92 4.03 -10.86
N PHE A 297 -11.50 4.03 -9.60
CA PHE A 297 -12.04 4.94 -8.59
C PHE A 297 -10.90 5.65 -7.86
N GLU A 298 -11.11 6.93 -7.59
CA GLU A 298 -10.35 7.66 -6.58
C GLU A 298 -11.13 7.59 -5.26
N VAL A 299 -10.46 7.15 -4.21
CA VAL A 299 -11.02 6.97 -2.87
C VAL A 299 -10.21 7.73 -1.84
N ARG A 300 -10.90 8.18 -0.79
CA ARG A 300 -10.28 8.83 0.38
C ARG A 300 -10.85 8.24 1.66
N GLY A 301 -9.98 7.98 2.63
CA GLY A 301 -10.35 7.55 3.97
C GLY A 301 -9.18 6.90 4.72
N PRO A 302 -9.39 6.46 5.97
CA PRO A 302 -8.33 5.93 6.81
C PRO A 302 -8.10 4.43 6.56
N VAL A 303 -6.92 3.94 6.89
CA VAL A 303 -6.62 2.51 6.94
C VAL A 303 -6.82 1.99 8.36
N VAL A 304 -7.73 1.03 8.52
CA VAL A 304 -8.08 0.44 9.81
C VAL A 304 -7.91 -1.07 9.75
N GLY A 305 -6.84 -1.54 10.39
CA GLY A 305 -6.41 -2.93 10.28
C GLY A 305 -6.10 -3.27 8.83
N ASP A 306 -6.77 -4.29 8.32
CA ASP A 306 -6.54 -4.89 7.02
C ASP A 306 -7.27 -4.20 5.85
N TYR A 307 -8.00 -3.12 6.12
CA TYR A 307 -8.89 -2.47 5.15
C TYR A 307 -8.67 -0.96 5.10
N PHE A 308 -8.69 -0.43 3.89
CA PHE A 308 -8.94 0.98 3.61
C PHE A 308 -10.45 1.24 3.77
N LEU A 309 -10.84 2.09 4.71
CA LEU A 309 -12.24 2.48 4.90
C LEU A 309 -12.54 3.65 3.97
N VAL A 310 -13.50 3.47 3.05
CA VAL A 310 -13.83 4.49 2.06
C VAL A 310 -14.83 5.47 2.66
N ASP A 311 -14.39 6.70 2.89
CA ASP A 311 -15.23 7.83 3.34
C ASP A 311 -15.73 8.67 2.16
N THR A 312 -14.95 8.72 1.07
CA THR A 312 -15.34 9.39 -0.17
C THR A 312 -14.85 8.59 -1.37
N VAL A 313 -15.66 8.58 -2.43
CA VAL A 313 -15.35 7.91 -3.68
C VAL A 313 -15.82 8.74 -4.88
N VAL A 314 -15.00 8.76 -5.92
CA VAL A 314 -15.27 9.36 -7.21
C VAL A 314 -14.89 8.36 -8.31
N SER A 315 -15.81 8.11 -9.25
CA SER A 315 -15.48 7.38 -10.47
C SER A 315 -14.56 8.24 -11.32
N THR A 316 -13.43 7.69 -11.75
CA THR A 316 -12.42 8.43 -12.51
C THR A 316 -11.85 7.55 -13.63
N THR A 317 -11.06 8.16 -14.50
CA THR A 317 -10.23 7.47 -15.48
C THR A 317 -8.77 7.50 -15.02
N TYR A 318 -7.94 6.67 -15.65
CA TYR A 318 -6.51 6.72 -15.46
C TYR A 318 -5.94 8.10 -15.84
N SER A 319 -5.02 8.58 -15.00
CA SER A 319 -4.16 9.73 -15.20
C SER A 319 -2.86 9.46 -14.45
N GLU A 320 -1.73 9.89 -14.98
CA GLU A 320 -0.43 9.82 -14.28
C GLU A 320 -0.43 10.66 -12.99
N ASP A 321 -1.30 11.67 -12.90
CA ASP A 321 -1.48 12.50 -11.70
C ASP A 321 -2.33 11.83 -10.62
N ASN A 322 -2.93 10.67 -10.90
CA ASN A 322 -3.72 9.95 -9.91
C ASN A 322 -2.81 9.45 -8.77
N PRO A 323 -3.27 9.44 -7.51
CA PRO A 323 -2.42 9.11 -6.35
C PRO A 323 -1.87 7.67 -6.34
N GLY A 324 -2.38 6.77 -7.19
CA GLY A 324 -1.98 5.36 -7.24
C GLY A 324 -2.23 4.64 -5.91
N LEU A 325 -1.46 3.59 -5.64
CA LEU A 325 -1.46 2.83 -4.38
C LEU A 325 -0.07 2.77 -3.73
N GLU A 326 0.81 3.73 -4.01
CA GLU A 326 2.21 3.73 -3.55
C GLU A 326 2.38 4.23 -2.12
N ALA A 327 1.43 5.02 -1.60
CA ALA A 327 1.52 5.59 -0.25
C ALA A 327 1.72 4.52 0.83
N SER A 328 2.74 4.67 1.68
CA SER A 328 3.05 3.75 2.79
C SER A 328 1.90 3.60 3.79
N ALA A 329 1.08 4.65 3.96
CA ALA A 329 -0.13 4.59 4.78
C ALA A 329 -1.12 3.49 4.33
N LEU A 330 -0.99 2.97 3.12
CA LEU A 330 -1.81 1.88 2.57
C LEU A 330 -1.29 0.48 2.91
N ASP A 331 -0.09 0.35 3.48
CA ASP A 331 0.62 -0.93 3.63
C ASP A 331 -0.20 -1.97 4.40
N ALA A 332 -0.87 -1.57 5.48
CA ALA A 332 -1.73 -2.48 6.25
C ALA A 332 -2.96 -2.96 5.46
N ALA A 333 -3.44 -2.19 4.48
CA ALA A 333 -4.54 -2.57 3.60
C ALA A 333 -4.08 -3.38 2.37
N ARG A 334 -2.77 -3.48 2.11
CA ARG A 334 -2.25 -4.23 0.97
C ARG A 334 -2.66 -5.69 1.03
N THR A 335 -2.95 -6.23 -0.14
CA THR A 335 -3.33 -7.64 -0.28
C THR A 335 -2.12 -8.47 -0.65
N GLN A 336 -2.16 -9.76 -0.31
CA GLN A 336 -1.21 -10.75 -0.84
C GLN A 336 -1.55 -11.18 -2.29
N ARG A 337 -2.62 -10.62 -2.87
CA ARG A 337 -3.05 -10.94 -4.22
C ARG A 337 -2.01 -10.37 -5.19
N GLN A 338 -1.53 -11.22 -6.10
CA GLN A 338 -0.68 -10.76 -7.20
C GLN A 338 -1.43 -9.70 -8.04
N PRO A 339 -0.81 -8.53 -8.29
CA PRO A 339 -1.43 -7.45 -9.06
C PRO A 339 -1.85 -7.89 -10.46
N ALA A 340 -2.93 -7.33 -10.97
CA ALA A 340 -3.38 -7.60 -12.33
C ALA A 340 -2.59 -6.72 -13.32
N LYS A 341 -1.61 -7.28 -14.02
CA LYS A 341 -0.74 -6.53 -14.95
C LYS A 341 -1.53 -6.01 -16.17
N ARG A 342 -1.17 -4.81 -16.62
CA ARG A 342 -1.85 -4.10 -17.72
C ARG A 342 -0.96 -4.31 -18.94
N VAL A 343 -1.43 -5.19 -19.82
CA VAL A 343 -0.65 -5.71 -20.95
C VAL A 343 -1.49 -5.73 -22.21
N PHE A 344 -0.90 -5.33 -23.34
CA PHE A 344 -1.52 -5.53 -24.64
C PHE A 344 -1.42 -6.99 -25.09
N ALA A 345 -2.25 -7.36 -26.07
CA ALA A 345 -2.31 -8.73 -26.57
C ALA A 345 -0.96 -9.23 -27.10
N GLN A 346 -0.14 -8.38 -27.70
CA GLN A 346 1.16 -8.70 -28.29
C GLN A 346 2.14 -9.20 -27.22
N GLU A 347 2.18 -8.49 -26.08
CA GLU A 347 3.03 -8.88 -24.96
C GLU A 347 2.50 -10.14 -24.28
N LEU A 348 1.17 -10.21 -24.06
CA LEU A 348 0.54 -11.36 -23.42
C LEU A 348 0.68 -12.65 -24.24
N ASN A 349 0.43 -12.59 -25.55
CA ASN A 349 0.56 -13.73 -26.45
C ASN A 349 2.02 -14.23 -26.55
N GLY A 350 2.99 -13.34 -26.36
CA GLY A 350 4.42 -13.67 -26.32
C GLY A 350 4.88 -14.36 -25.04
N ALA A 351 4.11 -14.26 -23.95
CA ALA A 351 4.45 -14.79 -22.62
C ALA A 351 4.28 -16.31 -22.52
N THR A 352 5.02 -17.06 -23.33
CA THR A 352 4.86 -18.51 -23.48
C THR A 352 5.56 -19.36 -22.42
N HIS A 353 6.43 -18.75 -21.60
CA HIS A 353 7.14 -19.44 -20.52
C HIS A 353 6.47 -19.21 -19.16
N SER A 354 6.01 -20.30 -18.53
CA SER A 354 5.46 -20.30 -17.18
C SER A 354 6.45 -20.86 -16.15
N PHE A 355 6.49 -20.31 -14.94
CA PHE A 355 7.39 -20.71 -13.87
C PHE A 355 6.81 -20.43 -12.48
N THR A 356 7.30 -21.16 -11.49
CA THR A 356 7.12 -20.85 -10.07
C THR A 356 8.41 -20.24 -9.54
N ARG A 357 8.34 -19.25 -8.65
CA ARG A 357 9.54 -18.65 -8.04
C ARG A 357 10.29 -19.69 -7.21
N GLU A 358 11.62 -19.58 -7.18
CA GLU A 358 12.47 -20.56 -6.47
C GLU A 358 12.16 -20.63 -4.97
N GLU A 359 11.83 -19.49 -4.36
CA GLU A 359 11.44 -19.37 -2.94
C GLU A 359 10.16 -20.15 -2.60
N ASP A 360 9.30 -20.39 -3.60
CA ASP A 360 8.03 -21.09 -3.45
C ASP A 360 8.04 -22.48 -4.12
N ALA A 361 9.19 -22.97 -4.58
CA ALA A 361 9.26 -24.20 -5.40
C ALA A 361 8.77 -25.47 -4.67
N ASP A 362 8.87 -25.48 -3.34
CA ASP A 362 8.40 -26.57 -2.48
C ASP A 362 6.92 -26.42 -2.04
N ASP A 363 6.26 -25.30 -2.37
CA ASP A 363 4.84 -25.08 -2.08
C ASP A 363 3.96 -25.50 -3.27
N GLU A 364 3.19 -26.57 -3.10
CA GLU A 364 2.22 -27.06 -4.10
C GLU A 364 1.11 -26.02 -4.43
N ARG A 365 0.96 -24.98 -3.61
CA ARG A 365 0.01 -23.87 -3.81
C ARG A 365 0.66 -22.59 -4.31
N ALA A 366 1.96 -22.64 -4.63
CA ALA A 366 2.69 -21.51 -5.13
C ALA A 366 2.04 -20.90 -6.39
N PRO A 367 2.01 -19.58 -6.52
CA PRO A 367 1.53 -18.93 -7.72
C PRO A 367 2.43 -19.27 -8.93
N ASN A 368 1.80 -19.62 -10.05
CA ASN A 368 2.47 -19.84 -11.32
C ASN A 368 2.49 -18.53 -12.14
N PHE A 369 3.67 -17.99 -12.42
CA PHE A 369 3.87 -16.78 -13.19
C PHE A 369 4.17 -17.10 -14.65
N HIS A 370 3.86 -16.17 -15.55
CA HIS A 370 4.38 -16.16 -16.91
C HIS A 370 5.38 -15.03 -17.04
N LEU A 371 6.52 -15.30 -17.68
CA LEU A 371 7.49 -14.26 -17.98
C LEU A 371 7.03 -13.50 -19.23
N LEU A 372 6.76 -12.21 -19.10
CA LEU A 372 6.42 -11.36 -20.23
C LEU A 372 7.67 -11.10 -21.09
N PRO A 373 7.52 -10.84 -22.41
CA PRO A 373 8.64 -10.45 -23.26
C PRO A 373 9.40 -9.19 -22.80
N SER A 374 8.74 -8.34 -22.02
CA SER A 374 9.35 -7.17 -21.37
C SER A 374 10.25 -7.51 -20.18
N GLY A 375 10.33 -8.77 -19.76
CA GLY A 375 11.11 -9.20 -18.61
C GLY A 375 10.35 -9.20 -17.27
N GLU A 376 9.12 -8.70 -17.23
CA GLU A 376 8.33 -8.72 -16.00
C GLU A 376 7.58 -10.05 -15.81
N ALA A 377 7.44 -10.49 -14.56
CA ALA A 377 6.67 -11.68 -14.20
C ALA A 377 5.19 -11.33 -13.95
N ALA A 378 4.26 -12.05 -14.58
CA ALA A 378 2.83 -11.82 -14.45
C ALA A 378 2.08 -13.12 -14.10
N ASN A 379 1.32 -13.12 -13.00
CA ASN A 379 0.36 -14.19 -12.67
C ASN A 379 -1.06 -13.85 -13.16
N ARG A 380 -1.44 -12.57 -13.06
CA ARG A 380 -2.74 -12.05 -13.42
C ARG A 380 -2.63 -10.88 -14.36
N VAL A 381 -3.69 -10.67 -15.14
CA VAL A 381 -3.84 -9.53 -16.05
C VAL A 381 -5.20 -8.89 -15.89
N LEU A 382 -5.24 -7.58 -16.11
CA LEU A 382 -6.46 -6.84 -16.45
C LEU A 382 -6.31 -6.44 -17.92
N VAL A 383 -7.21 -6.92 -18.77
CA VAL A 383 -7.23 -6.58 -20.20
C VAL A 383 -8.61 -6.04 -20.56
N VAL A 384 -8.66 -4.89 -21.22
CA VAL A 384 -9.90 -4.32 -21.74
C VAL A 384 -9.86 -4.29 -23.26
N GLY A 385 -10.86 -4.87 -23.90
CA GLY A 385 -10.87 -5.00 -25.35
C GLY A 385 -12.23 -5.33 -25.94
N ALA A 386 -12.31 -5.37 -27.27
CA ALA A 386 -13.55 -5.70 -27.97
C ALA A 386 -13.74 -7.21 -28.06
N LEU A 387 -14.71 -7.76 -27.35
CA LEU A 387 -15.18 -9.13 -27.51
C LEU A 387 -15.99 -9.22 -28.80
N TYR A 388 -15.47 -9.92 -29.80
CA TYR A 388 -16.11 -10.02 -31.12
C TYR A 388 -16.58 -11.44 -31.48
N GLU A 389 -16.10 -12.45 -30.76
CA GLU A 389 -16.47 -13.85 -30.98
C GLU A 389 -16.64 -14.56 -29.63
N THR A 390 -17.75 -15.27 -29.46
CA THR A 390 -17.98 -16.21 -28.36
C THR A 390 -18.42 -17.57 -28.92
N ALA A 391 -17.93 -18.65 -28.33
CA ALA A 391 -18.28 -20.00 -28.76
C ALA A 391 -18.20 -20.98 -27.59
N ASN A 392 -19.18 -21.88 -27.48
CA ASN A 392 -19.04 -23.07 -26.64
C ASN A 392 -18.15 -24.08 -27.38
N VAL A 393 -17.00 -24.41 -26.78
CA VAL A 393 -15.98 -25.31 -27.32
C VAL A 393 -15.82 -26.56 -26.45
N GLY A 394 -16.69 -26.76 -25.46
CA GLY A 394 -16.71 -27.96 -24.63
C GLY A 394 -17.44 -29.13 -25.30
N ASP A 395 -16.90 -30.34 -25.13
CA ASP A 395 -17.51 -31.57 -25.65
C ASP A 395 -18.56 -32.14 -24.68
N ASP A 396 -18.15 -32.44 -23.44
CA ASP A 396 -18.97 -33.10 -22.42
C ASP A 396 -19.58 -32.13 -21.39
N SER A 397 -18.96 -30.97 -21.17
CA SER A 397 -19.39 -29.91 -20.25
C SER A 397 -19.36 -28.56 -20.94
N GLU A 398 -20.12 -27.58 -20.41
CA GLU A 398 -20.08 -26.22 -20.96
C GLU A 398 -18.70 -25.61 -20.74
N TYR A 399 -18.06 -25.21 -21.85
CA TYR A 399 -16.76 -24.56 -21.82
C TYR A 399 -16.73 -23.47 -22.89
N TRP A 400 -16.78 -22.22 -22.46
CA TRP A 400 -16.94 -21.07 -23.33
C TRP A 400 -15.60 -20.41 -23.64
N ARG A 401 -15.36 -20.15 -24.92
CA ARG A 401 -14.24 -19.36 -25.44
C ARG A 401 -14.75 -17.99 -25.88
N GLY A 402 -14.11 -16.93 -25.39
CA GLY A 402 -14.23 -15.57 -25.93
C GLY A 402 -12.94 -15.15 -26.65
N ARG A 403 -13.06 -14.39 -27.74
CA ARG A 403 -11.92 -13.74 -28.40
C ARG A 403 -12.04 -12.23 -28.24
N VAL A 404 -11.07 -11.65 -27.55
CA VAL A 404 -11.06 -10.23 -27.18
C VAL A 404 -9.93 -9.54 -27.92
N MET A 405 -10.26 -8.55 -28.74
CA MET A 405 -9.29 -7.69 -29.43
C MET A 405 -8.78 -6.63 -28.46
N ALA A 406 -7.50 -6.70 -28.08
CA ALA A 406 -6.85 -5.76 -27.17
C ALA A 406 -5.60 -5.20 -27.85
N ALA A 407 -5.69 -3.95 -28.33
CA ALA A 407 -4.83 -3.39 -29.38
C ALA A 407 -4.99 -4.15 -30.72
N SER A 408 -3.90 -4.43 -31.44
CA SER A 408 -3.96 -5.06 -32.77
C SER A 408 -4.01 -6.59 -32.81
N GLU A 409 -4.02 -7.28 -31.66
CA GLU A 409 -4.14 -8.74 -31.58
C GLU A 409 -5.29 -9.20 -30.67
N ALA A 410 -5.72 -10.45 -30.89
CA ALA A 410 -6.78 -11.06 -30.11
C ALA A 410 -6.18 -11.98 -29.04
N ILE A 411 -6.73 -11.91 -27.83
CA ILE A 411 -6.46 -12.86 -26.76
C ILE A 411 -7.62 -13.87 -26.67
N ASN A 412 -7.31 -15.09 -26.24
CA ASN A 412 -8.31 -16.11 -25.96
C ASN A 412 -8.64 -16.12 -24.47
N VAL A 413 -9.92 -16.09 -24.14
CA VAL A 413 -10.44 -16.18 -22.78
C VAL A 413 -11.27 -17.45 -22.67
N TYR A 414 -11.02 -18.29 -21.66
CA TYR A 414 -11.72 -19.56 -21.47
C TYR A 414 -12.39 -19.64 -20.11
N ALA A 415 -13.70 -19.85 -20.07
CA ALA A 415 -14.47 -20.01 -18.83
C ALA A 415 -15.26 -21.31 -18.86
N GLY A 416 -15.12 -22.12 -17.79
CA GLY A 416 -15.89 -23.34 -17.59
C GLY A 416 -16.81 -23.25 -16.37
N GLU A 417 -17.26 -24.41 -15.90
CA GLU A 417 -18.20 -24.54 -14.78
C GLU A 417 -17.70 -23.93 -13.45
N TYR A 418 -16.37 -23.89 -13.25
CA TYR A 418 -15.76 -23.27 -12.06
C TYR A 418 -15.67 -21.73 -12.14
N GLN A 419 -15.93 -21.17 -13.32
CA GLN A 419 -15.96 -19.72 -13.58
C GLN A 419 -17.37 -19.30 -14.02
N SER A 420 -18.38 -19.69 -13.25
CA SER A 420 -19.80 -19.55 -13.62
C SER A 420 -20.17 -18.13 -14.04
N ASP A 421 -19.71 -17.11 -13.31
CA ASP A 421 -20.03 -15.70 -13.59
C ASP A 421 -19.44 -15.28 -14.95
N ALA A 422 -18.15 -15.53 -15.18
CA ALA A 422 -17.48 -15.21 -16.45
C ALA A 422 -18.05 -16.02 -17.63
N MET A 423 -18.36 -17.30 -17.40
CA MET A 423 -18.98 -18.17 -18.41
C MET A 423 -20.36 -17.64 -18.81
N ASN A 424 -21.16 -17.18 -17.85
CA ASN A 424 -22.47 -16.60 -18.12
C ASN A 424 -22.34 -15.35 -19.01
N VAL A 425 -21.38 -14.46 -18.72
CA VAL A 425 -21.12 -13.27 -19.55
C VAL A 425 -20.75 -13.66 -20.97
N LEU A 426 -19.83 -14.60 -21.18
CA LEU A 426 -19.47 -15.06 -22.53
C LEU A 426 -20.66 -15.70 -23.28
N ARG A 427 -21.52 -16.41 -22.56
CA ARG A 427 -22.72 -17.04 -23.13
C ARG A 427 -23.78 -16.03 -23.57
N SER A 428 -23.97 -14.95 -22.81
CA SER A 428 -25.03 -13.97 -23.07
C SER A 428 -24.56 -12.68 -23.77
N ALA A 429 -23.26 -12.50 -23.99
CA ALA A 429 -22.72 -11.31 -24.60
C ALA A 429 -23.26 -11.07 -26.02
N GLU A 430 -23.76 -9.86 -26.27
CA GLU A 430 -24.09 -9.39 -27.61
C GLU A 430 -22.82 -8.84 -28.27
N THR A 431 -22.22 -9.59 -29.19
CA THR A 431 -20.97 -9.17 -29.86
C THR A 431 -21.24 -8.32 -31.11
N PRO A 432 -20.39 -7.30 -31.40
CA PRO A 432 -19.22 -6.88 -30.63
C PRO A 432 -19.58 -5.97 -29.43
N CYS A 433 -18.89 -6.15 -28.30
CA CYS A 433 -18.96 -5.26 -27.14
C CYS A 433 -17.59 -5.13 -26.45
N TYR A 434 -17.36 -4.06 -25.68
CA TYR A 434 -16.17 -3.96 -24.85
C TYR A 434 -16.33 -4.76 -23.57
N VAL A 435 -15.28 -5.49 -23.20
CA VAL A 435 -15.21 -6.26 -21.96
C VAL A 435 -13.92 -5.97 -21.22
N ALA A 436 -14.00 -5.86 -19.90
CA ALA A 436 -12.85 -5.93 -19.00
C ALA A 436 -12.71 -7.37 -18.49
N VAL A 437 -11.52 -7.94 -18.65
CA VAL A 437 -11.19 -9.30 -18.26
C VAL A 437 -10.10 -9.24 -17.21
N VAL A 438 -10.45 -9.66 -15.99
CA VAL A 438 -9.48 -9.90 -14.92
C VAL A 438 -9.29 -11.39 -14.81
N GLY A 439 -8.07 -11.89 -14.95
CA GLY A 439 -7.84 -13.33 -14.93
C GLY A 439 -6.40 -13.74 -14.79
N LYS A 440 -6.20 -15.04 -14.61
CA LYS A 440 -4.89 -15.67 -14.54
C LYS A 440 -4.40 -16.05 -15.93
N ILE A 441 -3.11 -15.89 -16.16
CA ILE A 441 -2.47 -16.30 -17.41
C ILE A 441 -2.32 -17.83 -17.40
N HIS A 442 -2.65 -18.47 -18.52
CA HIS A 442 -2.43 -19.89 -18.73
C HIS A 442 -1.86 -20.14 -20.12
N SER A 443 -0.86 -21.01 -20.21
CA SER A 443 -0.31 -21.48 -21.46
C SER A 443 -0.76 -22.91 -21.76
N TYR A 444 -0.91 -23.23 -23.03
CA TYR A 444 -1.22 -24.59 -23.48
C TYR A 444 -0.51 -24.90 -24.79
N GLU A 445 -0.09 -26.15 -24.95
CA GLU A 445 0.58 -26.61 -26.17
C GLU A 445 -0.42 -26.95 -27.27
N THR A 446 -0.06 -26.57 -28.50
CA THR A 446 -0.76 -26.96 -29.72
C THR A 446 0.23 -27.49 -30.75
N ASP A 447 -0.26 -28.10 -31.83
CA ASP A 447 0.57 -28.57 -32.93
C ASP A 447 1.44 -27.48 -33.58
N TYR A 448 1.10 -26.20 -33.37
CA TYR A 448 1.78 -25.03 -33.95
C TYR A 448 2.65 -24.27 -32.95
N GLY A 449 2.70 -24.70 -31.69
CA GLY A 449 3.46 -24.05 -30.62
C GLY A 449 2.63 -23.84 -29.35
N VAL A 450 3.25 -23.15 -28.38
CA VAL A 450 2.61 -22.77 -27.12
C VAL A 450 1.75 -21.54 -27.37
N ASN A 451 0.48 -21.60 -26.99
CA ASN A 451 -0.43 -20.45 -26.99
C ASN A 451 -0.70 -20.00 -25.57
N VAL A 452 -0.97 -18.70 -25.42
CA VAL A 452 -1.37 -18.09 -24.15
C VAL A 452 -2.86 -17.80 -24.17
N SER A 453 -3.49 -17.93 -23.01
CA SER A 453 -4.88 -17.59 -22.77
C SER A 453 -5.08 -17.02 -21.38
N VAL A 454 -6.24 -16.42 -21.17
CA VAL A 454 -6.65 -15.93 -19.87
C VAL A 454 -7.77 -16.81 -19.33
N GLN A 455 -7.57 -17.35 -18.13
CA GLN A 455 -8.64 -17.92 -17.33
C GLN A 455 -9.25 -16.79 -16.50
N PRO A 456 -10.46 -16.32 -16.83
CA PRO A 456 -11.07 -15.16 -16.17
C PRO A 456 -11.46 -15.52 -14.74
N GLU A 457 -11.09 -14.65 -13.80
CA GLU A 457 -11.70 -14.58 -12.48
C GLU A 457 -13.01 -13.77 -12.58
N HIS A 458 -13.01 -12.71 -13.38
CA HIS A 458 -14.17 -11.87 -13.68
C HIS A 458 -14.15 -11.37 -15.12
N ILE A 459 -15.34 -11.25 -15.72
CA ILE A 459 -15.56 -10.53 -16.98
C ILE A 459 -16.72 -9.56 -16.74
N SER A 460 -16.54 -8.30 -17.10
CA SER A 460 -17.59 -7.28 -17.08
C SER A 460 -17.72 -6.63 -18.45
N VAL A 461 -18.95 -6.32 -18.86
CA VAL A 461 -19.19 -5.49 -20.04
C VAL A 461 -18.97 -4.03 -19.66
N VAL A 462 -18.15 -3.33 -20.43
CA VAL A 462 -17.73 -1.96 -20.15
C VAL A 462 -17.98 -1.06 -21.36
N ASP A 463 -17.81 0.25 -21.18
CA ASP A 463 -17.93 1.24 -22.24
C ASP A 463 -16.55 1.65 -22.81
N GLY A 464 -16.58 2.57 -23.77
CA GLY A 464 -15.37 3.09 -24.41
C GLY A 464 -14.50 3.94 -23.47
N GLU A 465 -15.08 4.56 -22.43
CA GLU A 465 -14.32 5.37 -21.47
C GLU A 465 -13.43 4.48 -20.60
N VAL A 466 -13.98 3.38 -20.08
CA VAL A 466 -13.21 2.36 -19.35
C VAL A 466 -12.12 1.75 -20.23
N ARG A 467 -12.46 1.46 -21.49
CA ARG A 467 -11.46 0.96 -22.47
C ARG A 467 -10.34 1.96 -22.67
N ASN A 468 -10.64 3.22 -22.91
CA ASN A 468 -9.62 4.25 -23.16
C ASN A 468 -8.78 4.53 -21.93
N SER A 469 -9.39 4.53 -20.74
CA SER A 469 -8.68 4.59 -19.45
C SER A 469 -7.67 3.46 -19.32
N TRP A 470 -8.09 2.22 -19.58
CA TRP A 470 -7.19 1.06 -19.54
C TRP A 470 -6.09 1.12 -20.60
N VAL A 471 -6.38 1.61 -21.82
CA VAL A 471 -5.36 1.77 -22.87
C VAL A 471 -4.31 2.79 -22.44
N ALA A 472 -4.71 3.93 -21.87
CA ALA A 472 -3.79 4.94 -21.38
C ALA A 472 -2.88 4.37 -20.28
N GLU A 473 -3.46 3.69 -19.29
CA GLU A 473 -2.72 3.01 -18.22
C GLU A 473 -1.76 1.94 -18.74
N THR A 474 -2.20 1.15 -19.72
CA THR A 474 -1.39 0.10 -20.33
C THR A 474 -0.22 0.67 -21.12
N ILE A 475 -0.37 1.82 -21.78
CA ILE A 475 0.72 2.49 -22.49
C ILE A 475 1.81 2.89 -21.50
N THR A 476 1.48 3.64 -20.44
CA THR A 476 2.45 4.08 -19.43
C THR A 476 3.16 2.87 -18.81
N HIS A 477 2.41 1.87 -18.34
CA HIS A 477 3.00 0.68 -17.73
C HIS A 477 3.88 -0.14 -18.69
N SER A 478 3.52 -0.21 -19.97
CA SER A 478 4.35 -0.91 -20.96
C SER A 478 5.63 -0.13 -21.25
N GLN A 479 5.55 1.20 -21.32
CA GLN A 479 6.72 2.07 -21.50
C GLN A 479 7.69 1.93 -20.32
N ASP A 480 7.19 1.91 -19.09
CA ASP A 480 8.02 1.70 -17.89
C ASP A 480 8.74 0.35 -17.94
N ARG A 481 8.03 -0.74 -18.28
CA ARG A 481 8.61 -2.07 -18.43
C ARG A 481 9.68 -2.12 -19.53
N LEU A 482 9.41 -1.54 -20.70
CA LEU A 482 10.36 -1.52 -21.82
C LEU A 482 11.58 -0.66 -21.48
N GLY A 483 11.38 0.48 -20.82
CA GLY A 483 12.47 1.33 -20.32
C GLY A 483 13.37 0.57 -19.32
N ALA A 484 12.78 -0.16 -18.37
CA ALA A 484 13.53 -1.00 -17.44
C ALA A 484 14.28 -2.14 -18.16
N LEU A 485 13.69 -2.74 -19.20
CA LEU A 485 14.36 -3.76 -20.01
C LEU A 485 15.57 -3.19 -20.75
N GLU A 486 15.43 -2.02 -21.37
CA GLU A 486 16.52 -1.33 -22.07
C GLU A 486 17.64 -0.89 -21.12
N ALA A 487 17.28 -0.44 -19.91
CA ALA A 487 18.23 -0.07 -18.86
C ALA A 487 18.95 -1.29 -18.22
N GLY A 488 18.46 -2.51 -18.46
CA GLY A 488 18.95 -3.72 -17.80
C GLY A 488 18.51 -3.83 -16.33
N GLU A 489 17.43 -3.13 -15.96
CA GLU A 489 16.84 -3.08 -14.63
C GLU A 489 15.62 -4.02 -14.49
N ALA A 490 15.12 -4.57 -15.59
CA ALA A 490 14.04 -5.55 -15.56
C ALA A 490 14.51 -6.88 -14.93
N ASP A 491 13.87 -7.29 -13.82
CA ASP A 491 14.19 -8.49 -13.04
C ASP A 491 14.42 -9.74 -13.90
N GLY A 492 13.54 -9.98 -14.88
CA GLY A 492 13.59 -11.13 -15.78
C GLY A 492 14.15 -10.81 -17.17
N GLY A 493 14.82 -9.67 -17.38
CA GLY A 493 15.24 -9.19 -18.69
C GLY A 493 16.17 -10.15 -19.44
N GLU A 494 17.19 -10.69 -18.77
CA GLU A 494 18.11 -11.67 -19.38
C GLU A 494 17.39 -12.97 -19.78
N ALA A 495 16.49 -13.45 -18.91
CA ALA A 495 15.68 -14.64 -19.18
C ALA A 495 14.73 -14.42 -20.35
N ALA A 496 14.06 -13.26 -20.41
CA ALA A 496 13.16 -12.89 -21.49
C ALA A 496 13.90 -12.77 -22.83
N ALA A 497 15.08 -12.14 -22.85
CA ALA A 497 15.91 -12.06 -24.05
C ALA A 497 16.34 -13.46 -24.54
N SER A 498 16.68 -14.37 -23.62
CA SER A 498 17.05 -15.76 -23.94
C SER A 498 15.86 -16.57 -24.50
N LEU A 499 14.67 -16.42 -23.90
CA LEU A 499 13.47 -17.18 -24.26
C LEU A 499 12.79 -16.66 -25.52
N TYR A 500 12.74 -15.34 -25.68
CA TYR A 500 11.93 -14.67 -26.72
C TYR A 500 12.78 -13.98 -27.79
N GLY A 501 14.11 -14.05 -27.68
CA GLY A 501 15.04 -13.49 -28.68
C GLY A 501 15.22 -11.98 -28.59
N GLY A 502 14.59 -11.32 -27.61
CA GLY A 502 14.72 -9.88 -27.38
C GLY A 502 14.02 -8.98 -28.41
N ASP A 503 13.19 -9.55 -29.30
CA ASP A 503 12.41 -8.75 -30.26
C ASP A 503 11.13 -8.23 -29.61
N ILE A 504 11.11 -6.93 -29.33
CA ILE A 504 9.97 -6.21 -28.74
C ILE A 504 9.22 -5.35 -29.77
N SER A 505 9.59 -5.41 -31.05
CA SER A 505 9.06 -4.52 -32.09
C SER A 505 7.53 -4.60 -32.26
N ALA A 506 6.96 -5.79 -32.04
CA ALA A 506 5.51 -5.97 -32.05
C ALA A 506 4.81 -5.23 -30.89
N ILE A 507 5.45 -5.16 -29.72
CA ILE A 507 4.94 -4.47 -28.54
C ILE A 507 5.03 -2.96 -28.75
N GLU A 508 6.18 -2.46 -29.21
CA GLU A 508 6.37 -1.04 -29.54
C GLU A 508 5.35 -0.56 -30.57
N LYS A 509 5.15 -1.34 -31.64
CA LYS A 509 4.15 -1.01 -32.66
C LYS A 509 2.73 -0.98 -32.10
N ALA A 510 2.40 -1.89 -31.19
CA ALA A 510 1.09 -1.90 -30.54
C ALA A 510 0.89 -0.68 -29.64
N LEU A 511 1.94 -0.22 -28.96
CA LEU A 511 1.92 1.02 -28.17
C LEU A 511 1.66 2.24 -29.04
N ASP A 512 2.36 2.36 -30.18
CA ASP A 512 2.17 3.46 -31.12
C ASP A 512 0.73 3.47 -31.69
N GLU A 513 0.24 2.31 -32.12
CA GLU A 513 -1.13 2.16 -32.64
C GLU A 513 -2.18 2.51 -31.58
N ALA A 514 -1.98 2.07 -30.33
CA ALA A 514 -2.87 2.35 -29.21
C ALA A 514 -2.85 3.84 -28.81
N ALA A 515 -1.68 4.49 -28.84
CA ALA A 515 -1.54 5.91 -28.54
C ALA A 515 -2.25 6.77 -29.59
N ILE A 516 -2.17 6.41 -30.87
CA ILE A 516 -2.90 7.08 -31.96
C ILE A 516 -4.41 6.95 -31.75
N ASP A 517 -4.88 5.77 -31.36
CA ASP A 517 -6.30 5.47 -31.16
C ASP A 517 -6.93 6.22 -29.97
N LEU A 518 -6.12 6.69 -29.01
CA LEU A 518 -6.59 7.54 -27.92
C LEU A 518 -6.80 9.01 -28.31
N VAL A 519 -6.20 9.47 -29.42
CA VAL A 519 -6.34 10.86 -29.86
C VAL A 519 -7.72 11.03 -30.53
N PRO A 520 -8.60 11.92 -30.04
CA PRO A 520 -9.88 12.18 -30.69
C PRO A 520 -9.66 12.67 -32.14
N GLU A 521 -10.47 12.19 -33.09
CA GLU A 521 -10.35 12.54 -34.53
C GLU A 521 -10.42 14.06 -34.84
N ASP A 522 -10.77 14.91 -33.86
CA ASP A 522 -10.88 16.37 -34.01
C ASP A 522 -9.55 17.14 -33.95
N HIS A 523 -8.39 16.47 -33.91
CA HIS A 523 -7.06 17.12 -33.99
C HIS A 523 -6.25 16.72 -35.23
N VAL A 524 -6.88 16.71 -36.40
CA VAL A 524 -6.14 16.93 -37.65
C VAL A 524 -5.93 18.44 -37.78
N PRO A 525 -4.71 18.98 -37.62
CA PRO A 525 -4.47 20.37 -37.97
C PRO A 525 -4.79 20.50 -39.46
N ALA A 526 -5.81 21.30 -39.78
CA ALA A 526 -6.17 21.59 -41.16
C ALA A 526 -4.90 21.95 -41.93
N GLU A 527 -4.56 21.15 -42.93
CA GLU A 527 -3.49 21.47 -43.87
C GLU A 527 -3.70 22.92 -44.32
N GLY A 528 -2.73 23.78 -43.99
CA GLY A 528 -2.75 25.18 -44.38
C GLY A 528 -2.92 25.28 -45.90
N PRO A 529 -3.62 26.31 -46.40
CA PRO A 529 -3.97 26.37 -47.80
C PRO A 529 -2.71 26.33 -48.65
N GLU A 530 -2.65 25.40 -49.61
CA GLU A 530 -1.66 25.38 -50.68
C GLU A 530 -1.54 26.79 -51.27
N VAL A 531 -0.38 27.41 -51.09
CA VAL A 531 -0.02 28.63 -51.80
C VAL A 531 0.23 28.24 -53.24
N ALA A 532 -0.80 28.37 -54.06
CA ALA A 532 -0.70 28.29 -55.50
C ALA A 532 0.31 29.34 -55.98
N ALA A 533 1.40 28.85 -56.58
CA ALA A 533 2.36 29.66 -57.29
C ALA A 533 1.68 30.43 -58.44
N GLN A 534 1.87 31.74 -58.47
CA GLN A 534 1.82 32.58 -59.68
C GLN A 534 2.99 33.56 -59.66
#